data_AF-A0A1G3BC62-F1
#
_entry.id   AF-A0A1G3BC62-F1
#
_cell.length_a   1.000
_cell.length_b   1.000
_cell.length_c   1.000
_cell.angle_alpha   90.00
_cell.angle_beta   90.00
_cell.angle_gamma   90.00
#
_symmetry.space_group_name_H-M   'P 1'
#
loop_
_entity.id
_entity.type
_entity.pdbx_description
1 polymer ?
#
loop_
_entity_poly.entity_id
_entity_poly.type
_entity_poly.pdbx_seq_one_letter_code
_entity_poly.pdbx_strand_id
1 'polypeptide(L)'
;MDKRCYRKVNVLLRVVFPVFIMSLLGAGCASYTAQTQKVSQNWDMGNFQAAAIQITQEADKRGNSKDAIIWRLEQGAVLRAAERFEESNQAFDKAEELVNKYEEAAKMSVSREALATVTNLTTLPYEGFAYDKIMMNTYKALNYLQMGDSEKARVEFNRAFQRQDDAVHINTKRIEKAIEEGNKQNYNVDLAKVNRDGKFKSQFDNYYGDLDQFKAYAVYVNPLTVYLDGLYFMTHATGGSDLERSRKSFERVLGMIGENKYIRQDMETLQQVVNGKPISATTYVFFETGQSPEREQIRIDLPLFIITPGVPYVGAAFPKLKYRSDYISALNISYSGKTEAALLLSNMDAVVAREFKNELPTIITKTLIASAIKAGATYGAYAGATNGGRKNS
;
A
#
# COMPACT_ATOMS: atom_id res chain seq x y z
N MET A 1 -65.68 1.03 45.75
CA MET A 1 -64.47 0.66 46.53
C MET A 1 -63.38 0.27 45.53
N ASP A 2 -62.24 0.97 45.61
CA ASP A 2 -60.85 0.57 45.31
C ASP A 2 -60.56 -0.60 44.35
N LYS A 3 -59.54 -0.63 43.47
CA LYS A 3 -58.44 0.25 43.04
C LYS A 3 -57.65 -0.54 41.97
N ARG A 4 -56.89 0.16 41.12
CA ARG A 4 -55.71 -0.29 40.32
C ARG A 4 -56.00 -1.07 39.02
N CYS A 5 -55.78 -0.43 37.85
CA CYS A 5 -54.54 -0.39 37.04
C CYS A 5 -54.56 -1.49 35.96
N TYR A 6 -54.29 -1.30 34.67
CA TYR A 6 -53.74 -0.19 33.90
C TYR A 6 -54.28 -0.23 32.47
N ARG A 7 -54.09 0.89 31.80
CA ARG A 7 -54.75 1.38 30.58
C ARG A 7 -53.99 0.91 29.31
N LYS A 8 -54.78 0.71 28.23
CA LYS A 8 -54.56 0.94 26.77
C LYS A 8 -53.10 1.24 26.34
N VAL A 9 -52.59 0.78 25.20
CA VAL A 9 -53.00 1.18 23.83
C VAL A 9 -52.23 0.28 22.84
N ASN A 10 -52.95 -0.37 21.92
CA ASN A 10 -52.39 -1.00 20.72
C ASN A 10 -52.48 0.00 19.57
N VAL A 11 -51.39 0.67 19.17
CA VAL A 11 -51.16 1.19 17.81
C VAL A 11 -49.65 1.39 17.60
N LEU A 12 -49.17 1.06 16.39
CA LEU A 12 -47.84 1.32 15.80
C LEU A 12 -46.67 0.41 16.19
N LEU A 13 -46.46 -0.64 15.39
CA LEU A 13 -45.10 -1.10 15.05
C LEU A 13 -44.94 -1.14 13.52
N ARG A 14 -44.67 0.03 12.95
CA ARG A 14 -44.01 0.20 11.65
C ARG A 14 -42.73 0.97 11.92
N VAL A 15 -41.60 0.40 11.45
CA VAL A 15 -40.31 1.06 11.17
C VAL A 15 -39.56 1.63 12.38
N VAL A 16 -38.53 0.90 12.87
CA VAL A 16 -37.15 1.41 13.09
C VAL A 16 -36.24 0.18 13.25
N PHE A 17 -35.60 -0.31 12.18
CA PHE A 17 -34.36 -1.09 12.28
C PHE A 17 -33.61 -1.04 10.95
N PRO A 18 -33.03 0.12 10.64
CA PRO A 18 -31.64 0.12 10.21
C PRO A 18 -30.90 1.26 10.91
N VAL A 19 -29.67 1.03 11.38
CA VAL A 19 -28.58 2.05 11.52
C VAL A 19 -27.37 1.51 12.27
N PHE A 20 -27.46 0.44 13.08
CA PHE A 20 -26.35 0.10 13.99
C PHE A 20 -25.18 -0.74 13.41
N ILE A 21 -25.07 -0.95 12.09
CA ILE A 21 -24.02 -1.81 11.50
C ILE A 21 -23.24 -1.09 10.39
N MET A 22 -22.97 0.21 10.56
CA MET A 22 -22.11 0.99 9.66
C MET A 22 -20.74 1.36 10.30
N SER A 23 -20.55 1.11 11.60
CA SER A 23 -19.49 1.74 12.40
C SER A 23 -18.26 0.89 12.71
N LEU A 24 -18.20 -0.38 12.28
CA LEU A 24 -17.16 -1.31 12.75
C LEU A 24 -16.12 -1.74 11.70
N LEU A 25 -16.20 -1.22 10.47
CA LEU A 25 -15.17 -1.41 9.44
C LEU A 25 -14.28 -0.17 9.22
N GLY A 26 -14.69 1.01 9.73
CA GLY A 26 -14.11 2.32 9.40
C GLY A 26 -13.19 2.95 10.45
N ALA A 27 -12.95 2.31 11.59
CA ALA A 27 -12.12 2.89 12.66
C ALA A 27 -10.60 2.82 12.37
N GLY A 28 -10.16 2.22 11.26
CA GLY A 28 -8.73 2.12 10.92
C GLY A 28 -8.19 3.38 10.25
N CYS A 29 -8.59 3.64 9.01
CA CYS A 29 -8.06 4.75 8.20
C CYS A 29 -8.37 6.14 8.78
N ALA A 30 -9.62 6.39 9.19
CA ALA A 30 -10.01 7.67 9.80
C ALA A 30 -9.30 7.92 11.15
N SER A 31 -9.01 6.84 11.88
CA SER A 31 -8.25 6.93 13.14
C SER A 31 -6.77 7.15 12.87
N TYR A 32 -6.20 6.50 11.85
CA TYR A 32 -4.81 6.70 11.47
C TYR A 32 -4.55 8.14 11.01
N THR A 33 -5.38 8.70 10.12
CA THR A 33 -5.26 10.10 9.67
C THR A 33 -5.41 11.09 10.83
N ALA A 34 -6.30 10.80 11.79
CA ALA A 34 -6.42 11.62 13.00
C ALA A 34 -5.20 11.48 13.92
N GLN A 35 -4.61 10.27 14.01
CA GLN A 35 -3.42 9.99 14.82
C GLN A 35 -2.16 10.66 14.26
N THR A 36 -2.02 10.76 12.92
CA THR A 36 -0.85 11.37 12.28
C THR A 36 -0.98 12.88 12.06
N GLN A 37 -2.14 13.48 12.33
CA GLN A 37 -2.42 14.89 12.02
C GLN A 37 -1.34 15.87 12.50
N LYS A 38 -0.83 15.72 13.72
CA LYS A 38 0.22 16.60 14.26
C LYS A 38 1.57 16.43 13.55
N VAL A 39 1.90 15.20 13.18
CA VAL A 39 3.11 14.90 12.40
C VAL A 39 2.98 15.55 11.02
N SER A 40 1.84 15.37 10.34
CA SER A 40 1.57 15.98 9.04
C SER A 40 1.64 17.50 9.09
N GLN A 41 1.06 18.15 10.12
CA GLN A 41 1.17 19.61 10.27
C GLN A 41 2.61 20.11 10.35
N ASN A 42 3.47 19.44 11.13
CA ASN A 42 4.88 19.82 11.20
C ASN A 42 5.62 19.53 9.90
N TRP A 43 5.32 18.41 9.24
CA TRP A 43 5.86 18.06 7.93
C TRP A 43 5.52 19.11 6.87
N ASP A 44 4.23 19.48 6.76
CA ASP A 44 3.74 20.42 5.75
C ASP A 44 4.32 21.83 5.95
N MET A 45 4.67 22.20 7.19
CA MET A 45 5.37 23.45 7.52
C MET A 45 6.90 23.37 7.34
N GLY A 46 7.45 22.22 6.95
CA GLY A 46 8.90 21.99 6.84
C GLY A 46 9.62 21.86 8.19
N ASN A 47 8.89 21.70 9.30
CA ASN A 47 9.45 21.52 10.64
C ASN A 47 9.78 20.04 10.90
N PHE A 48 10.75 19.51 10.14
CA PHE A 48 11.11 18.09 10.18
C PHE A 48 11.64 17.63 11.54
N GLN A 49 12.32 18.50 12.29
CA GLN A 49 12.81 18.16 13.64
C GLN A 49 11.65 17.92 14.62
N ALA A 50 10.64 18.79 14.63
CA ALA A 50 9.46 18.58 15.47
C ALA A 50 8.64 17.38 15.01
N ALA A 51 8.49 17.18 13.69
CA ALA A 51 7.83 16.01 13.13
C ALA A 51 8.54 14.72 13.58
N ALA A 52 9.88 14.67 13.55
CA ALA A 52 10.70 13.54 13.96
C ALA A 52 10.53 13.16 15.44
N ILE A 53 10.40 14.16 16.33
CA ILE A 53 10.11 13.91 17.75
C ILE A 53 8.73 13.28 17.91
N GLN A 54 7.71 13.85 17.25
CA GLN A 54 6.33 13.40 17.38
C GLN A 54 6.11 12.00 16.80
N ILE A 55 6.63 11.73 15.60
CA ILE A 55 6.47 10.43 14.95
C ILE A 55 7.18 9.32 15.74
N THR A 56 8.34 9.62 16.35
CA THR A 56 9.07 8.67 17.19
C THR A 56 8.26 8.29 18.43
N GLN A 57 7.64 9.27 19.10
CA GLN A 57 6.77 9.01 20.24
C GLN A 57 5.56 8.15 19.88
N GLU A 58 4.91 8.41 18.74
CA GLU A 58 3.78 7.60 18.29
C GLU A 58 4.19 6.19 17.85
N ALA A 59 5.31 6.06 17.12
CA ALA A 59 5.84 4.77 16.71
C ALA A 59 6.23 3.88 17.90
N ASP A 60 6.76 4.46 18.97
CA ASP A 60 7.11 3.72 20.18
C ASP A 60 5.86 3.27 20.97
N LYS A 61 4.85 4.14 21.11
CA LYS A 61 3.55 3.76 21.71
C LYS A 61 2.87 2.63 20.95
N ARG A 62 3.11 2.53 19.64
CA ARG A 62 2.37 1.65 18.72
C ARG A 62 3.20 0.50 18.17
N GLY A 63 4.41 0.28 18.71
CA GLY A 63 5.35 -0.73 18.22
C GLY A 63 4.82 -2.17 18.24
N ASN A 64 3.81 -2.45 19.08
CA ASN A 64 3.15 -3.76 19.16
C ASN A 64 1.73 -3.76 18.56
N SER A 65 1.31 -2.68 17.91
CA SER A 65 0.00 -2.59 17.28
C SER A 65 -0.02 -3.29 15.92
N LYS A 66 -1.22 -3.57 15.41
CA LYS A 66 -1.41 -4.09 14.04
C LYS A 66 -0.86 -3.14 12.95
N ASP A 67 -0.66 -1.87 13.30
CA ASP A 67 -0.17 -0.81 12.41
C ASP A 67 1.33 -0.52 12.63
N ALA A 68 2.04 -1.33 13.42
CA ALA A 68 3.42 -1.06 13.80
C ALA A 68 4.36 -0.86 12.60
N ILE A 69 4.20 -1.63 11.51
CA ILE A 69 5.01 -1.49 10.29
C ILE A 69 4.86 -0.09 9.71
N ILE A 70 3.62 0.39 9.48
CA ILE A 70 3.42 1.70 8.85
C ILE A 70 3.97 2.82 9.75
N TRP A 71 3.82 2.72 11.08
CA TRP A 71 4.43 3.70 12.00
C TRP A 71 5.95 3.74 11.91
N ARG A 72 6.62 2.59 11.75
CA ARG A 72 8.08 2.53 11.62
C ARG A 72 8.57 3.01 10.24
N LEU A 73 7.82 2.74 9.18
CA LEU A 73 8.10 3.27 7.84
C LEU A 73 8.02 4.80 7.81
N GLU A 74 6.94 5.38 8.34
CA GLU A 74 6.76 6.83 8.47
C GLU A 74 7.84 7.45 9.36
N GLN A 75 8.16 6.80 10.49
CA GLN A 75 9.24 7.25 11.36
C GLN A 75 10.57 7.33 10.61
N GLY A 76 10.92 6.29 9.85
CA GLY A 76 12.15 6.27 9.05
C GLY A 76 12.18 7.41 8.02
N ALA A 77 11.08 7.63 7.29
CA ALA A 77 10.99 8.70 6.28
C ALA A 77 11.12 10.11 6.91
N VAL A 78 10.43 10.35 8.02
CA VAL A 78 10.48 11.64 8.72
C VAL A 78 11.85 11.90 9.35
N LEU A 79 12.47 10.89 9.97
CA LEU A 79 13.83 11.01 10.51
C LEU A 79 14.85 11.31 9.40
N ARG A 80 14.68 10.71 8.22
CA ARG A 80 15.50 11.00 7.04
C ARG A 80 15.36 12.46 6.60
N ALA A 81 14.14 12.97 6.51
CA ALA A 81 13.89 14.38 6.17
C ALA A 81 14.46 15.36 7.22
N ALA A 82 14.57 14.90 8.47
CA ALA A 82 15.23 15.61 9.56
C ALA A 82 16.76 15.41 9.60
N GLU A 83 17.36 14.77 8.59
CA GLU A 83 18.80 14.46 8.49
C GLU A 83 19.33 13.56 9.63
N ARG A 84 18.45 12.83 10.31
CA ARG A 84 18.79 11.87 11.37
C ARG A 84 18.95 10.48 10.78
N PHE A 85 19.93 10.32 9.89
CA PHE A 85 20.08 9.14 9.03
C PHE A 85 20.29 7.83 9.78
N GLU A 86 21.05 7.84 10.88
CA GLU A 86 21.26 6.64 11.69
C GLU A 86 19.96 6.17 12.35
N GLU A 87 19.22 7.09 12.97
CA GLU A 87 17.93 6.78 13.59
C GLU A 87 16.86 6.39 12.56
N SER A 88 16.90 7.01 11.38
CA SER A 88 16.07 6.62 10.23
C SER A 88 16.32 5.16 9.85
N ASN A 89 17.59 4.74 9.75
CA ASN A 89 17.93 3.34 9.48
C ASN A 89 17.45 2.40 10.58
N GLN A 90 17.60 2.76 11.86
CA GLN A 90 17.08 1.96 12.98
C GLN A 90 15.55 1.81 12.93
N ALA A 91 14.82 2.85 12.54
CA ALA A 91 13.38 2.78 12.36
C ALA A 91 13.00 1.84 11.20
N PHE A 92 13.70 1.94 10.07
CA PHE A 92 13.49 1.04 8.94
C PHE A 92 13.88 -0.41 9.24
N ASP A 93 14.93 -0.65 10.04
CA ASP A 93 15.30 -2.00 10.47
C ASP A 93 14.19 -2.65 11.32
N LYS A 94 13.56 -1.89 12.22
CA LYS A 94 12.38 -2.36 12.97
C LYS A 94 11.20 -2.69 12.05
N ALA A 95 10.97 -1.88 11.01
CA ALA A 95 9.94 -2.18 10.01
C ALA A 95 10.27 -3.47 9.23
N GLU A 96 11.53 -3.62 8.81
CA GLU A 96 12.03 -4.79 8.07
C GLU A 96 11.92 -6.08 8.90
N GLU A 97 12.26 -6.05 10.19
CA GLU A 97 12.10 -7.18 11.11
C GLU A 97 10.63 -7.65 11.17
N LEU A 98 9.70 -6.71 11.34
CA LEU A 98 8.28 -7.01 11.38
C LEU A 98 7.77 -7.57 10.05
N VAL A 99 8.19 -6.98 8.92
CA VAL A 99 7.86 -7.49 7.57
C VAL A 99 8.33 -8.92 7.40
N ASN A 100 9.58 -9.22 7.74
CA ASN A 100 10.16 -10.55 7.59
C ASN A 100 9.40 -11.57 8.45
N LYS A 101 9.04 -11.21 9.68
CA LYS A 101 8.22 -12.05 10.57
C LYS A 101 6.87 -12.41 9.94
N TYR A 102 6.18 -11.46 9.30
CA TYR A 102 4.91 -11.76 8.61
C TYR A 102 5.12 -12.63 7.37
N GLU A 103 6.14 -12.36 6.58
CA GLU A 103 6.44 -13.15 5.38
C GLU A 103 6.85 -14.60 5.72
N GLU A 104 7.61 -14.81 6.79
CA GLU A 104 7.95 -16.14 7.31
C GLU A 104 6.72 -16.88 7.85
N ALA A 105 5.89 -16.21 8.64
CA ALA A 105 4.65 -16.78 9.14
C ALA A 105 3.70 -17.17 7.99
N ALA A 106 3.62 -16.33 6.94
CA ALA A 106 2.84 -16.63 5.75
C ALA A 106 3.37 -17.87 5.03
N LYS A 107 4.69 -18.03 4.86
CA LYS A 107 5.30 -19.24 4.29
C LYS A 107 5.00 -20.50 5.11
N MET A 108 5.08 -20.41 6.44
CA MET A 108 4.76 -21.53 7.34
C MET A 108 3.26 -21.88 7.36
N SER A 109 2.39 -20.88 7.24
CA SER A 109 0.93 -21.09 7.15
C SER A 109 0.48 -21.71 5.83
N VAL A 110 1.31 -21.64 4.78
CA VAL A 110 1.07 -22.30 3.50
C VAL A 110 1.54 -23.76 3.55
N SER A 111 2.55 -24.07 4.37
CA SER A 111 3.08 -25.44 4.53
C SER A 111 2.36 -26.28 5.59
N ARG A 112 1.62 -25.66 6.51
CA ARG A 112 0.71 -26.32 7.46
C ARG A 112 -0.71 -25.91 7.09
N GLU A 113 -1.67 -26.82 6.93
CA GLU A 113 -3.07 -26.47 6.63
C GLU A 113 -3.73 -25.66 7.76
N ALA A 114 -3.37 -24.39 7.91
CA ALA A 114 -3.94 -23.49 8.89
C ALA A 114 -5.20 -22.86 8.31
N LEU A 115 -6.35 -23.23 8.87
CA LEU A 115 -7.66 -22.61 8.63
C LEU A 115 -7.65 -21.17 9.15
N ALA A 116 -7.12 -20.22 8.37
CA ALA A 116 -7.31 -18.81 8.65
C ALA A 116 -8.80 -18.47 8.50
N THR A 117 -9.41 -18.03 9.59
CA THR A 117 -10.82 -17.63 9.57
C THR A 117 -10.92 -16.21 9.00
N VAL A 118 -11.42 -16.07 7.77
CA VAL A 118 -11.76 -14.82 7.05
C VAL A 118 -12.79 -13.93 7.80
N THR A 119 -13.11 -14.20 9.07
CA THR A 119 -14.18 -13.54 9.81
C THR A 119 -13.83 -12.14 10.32
N ASN A 120 -12.55 -11.74 10.37
CA ASN A 120 -12.19 -10.41 10.85
C ASN A 120 -11.02 -9.75 10.09
N LEU A 121 -11.29 -9.25 8.89
CA LEU A 121 -10.33 -8.49 8.07
C LEU A 121 -9.86 -7.18 8.74
N THR A 122 -10.60 -6.64 9.73
CA THR A 122 -10.25 -5.36 10.38
C THR A 122 -9.13 -5.46 11.42
N THR A 123 -8.82 -6.67 11.87
CA THR A 123 -7.73 -6.94 12.83
C THR A 123 -6.45 -7.42 12.16
N LEU A 124 -6.44 -7.57 10.83
CA LEU A 124 -5.24 -7.99 10.12
C LEU A 124 -4.17 -6.89 10.23
N PRO A 125 -2.93 -7.27 10.54
CA PRO A 125 -1.83 -6.33 10.59
C PRO A 125 -1.50 -5.80 9.20
N TYR A 126 -0.98 -4.57 9.16
CA TYR A 126 -0.41 -4.00 7.96
C TYR A 126 0.91 -4.70 7.63
N GLU A 127 0.98 -5.43 6.52
CA GLU A 127 2.15 -6.26 6.15
C GLU A 127 3.17 -5.54 5.25
N GLY A 128 2.91 -4.28 4.88
CA GLY A 128 3.69 -3.51 3.92
C GLY A 128 3.41 -3.88 2.46
N PHE A 129 3.15 -2.88 1.63
CA PHE A 129 3.09 -3.03 0.18
C PHE A 129 4.49 -3.23 -0.41
N ALA A 130 4.57 -3.71 -1.66
CA ALA A 130 5.86 -3.85 -2.31
C ALA A 130 6.56 -2.49 -2.44
N TYR A 131 5.83 -1.43 -2.81
CA TYR A 131 6.41 -0.08 -2.87
C TYR A 131 6.96 0.40 -1.52
N ASP A 132 6.35 0.03 -0.38
CA ASP A 132 6.86 0.38 0.96
C ASP A 132 8.22 -0.27 1.19
N LYS A 133 8.32 -1.57 0.91
CA LYS A 133 9.53 -2.37 1.14
C LYS A 133 10.66 -1.90 0.22
N ILE A 134 10.35 -1.63 -1.04
CA ILE A 134 11.30 -1.09 -2.02
C ILE A 134 11.82 0.28 -1.57
N MET A 135 10.92 1.19 -1.17
CA MET A 135 11.31 2.54 -0.72
C MET A 135 12.06 2.52 0.61
N MET A 136 11.70 1.64 1.53
CA MET A 136 12.42 1.41 2.78
C MET A 136 13.90 1.11 2.51
N ASN A 137 14.20 0.10 1.69
CA ASN A 137 15.60 -0.22 1.35
C ASN A 137 16.26 0.88 0.50
N THR A 138 15.51 1.56 -0.38
CA THR A 138 16.03 2.72 -1.16
C THR A 138 16.48 3.86 -0.24
N TYR A 139 15.67 4.23 0.75
CA TYR A 139 16.01 5.28 1.71
C TYR A 139 17.12 4.85 2.66
N LYS A 140 17.19 3.58 3.08
CA LYS A 140 18.34 3.07 3.82
C LYS A 140 19.64 3.21 3.00
N ALA A 141 19.61 2.88 1.71
CA ALA A 141 20.76 3.05 0.84
C ALA A 141 21.21 4.51 0.74
N LEU A 142 20.27 5.45 0.54
CA LEU A 142 20.57 6.88 0.50
C LEU A 142 21.09 7.41 1.84
N ASN A 143 20.52 6.97 2.97
CA ASN A 143 21.02 7.29 4.31
C ASN A 143 22.48 6.84 4.46
N TYR A 144 22.80 5.60 4.07
CA TYR A 144 24.17 5.07 4.14
C TYR A 144 25.14 5.85 3.25
N LEU A 145 24.74 6.21 2.03
CA LEU A 145 25.56 7.07 1.17
C LEU A 145 25.85 8.43 1.81
N GLN A 146 24.85 9.06 2.44
CA GLN A 146 25.03 10.35 3.13
C GLN A 146 25.89 10.24 4.40
N MET A 147 25.95 9.05 5.01
CA MET A 147 26.86 8.76 6.12
C MET A 147 28.26 8.30 5.65
N GLY A 148 28.51 8.23 4.35
CA GLY A 148 29.78 7.77 3.78
C GLY A 148 29.99 6.26 3.80
N ASP A 149 28.96 5.46 4.08
CA ASP A 149 29.02 4.00 4.17
C ASP A 149 28.51 3.35 2.87
N SER A 150 29.35 3.39 1.84
CA SER A 150 28.99 2.86 0.51
C SER A 150 28.75 1.35 0.50
N GLU A 151 29.44 0.59 1.34
CA GLU A 151 29.26 -0.87 1.43
C GLU A 151 27.89 -1.25 1.97
N LYS A 152 27.40 -0.56 3.01
CA LYS A 152 26.02 -0.78 3.47
C LYS A 152 24.99 -0.28 2.46
N ALA A 153 25.27 0.80 1.73
CA ALA A 153 24.40 1.23 0.64
C ALA A 153 24.24 0.14 -0.44
N ARG A 154 25.34 -0.56 -0.79
CA ARG A 154 25.30 -1.72 -1.71
C ARG A 154 24.31 -2.78 -1.28
N VAL A 155 24.37 -3.14 0.01
CA VAL A 155 23.50 -4.18 0.60
C VAL A 155 22.04 -3.78 0.45
N GLU A 156 21.72 -2.52 0.73
CA GLU A 156 20.36 -2.02 0.65
C GLU A 156 19.85 -1.88 -0.80
N PHE A 157 20.69 -1.51 -1.76
CA PHE A 157 20.32 -1.59 -3.19
C PHE A 157 20.07 -3.03 -3.65
N ASN A 158 20.86 -4.00 -3.18
CA ASN A 158 20.61 -5.41 -3.46
C ASN A 158 19.26 -5.88 -2.89
N ARG A 159 18.93 -5.48 -1.66
CA ARG A 159 17.64 -5.77 -1.03
C ARG A 159 16.50 -5.13 -1.79
N ALA A 160 16.61 -3.86 -2.17
CA ALA A 160 15.60 -3.16 -2.96
C ALA A 160 15.38 -3.86 -4.32
N PHE A 161 16.45 -4.28 -5.00
CA PHE A 161 16.36 -5.07 -6.23
C PHE A 161 15.63 -6.39 -6.01
N GLN A 162 16.00 -7.14 -4.96
CA GLN A 162 15.35 -8.42 -4.63
C GLN A 162 13.86 -8.25 -4.30
N ARG A 163 13.48 -7.20 -3.55
CA ARG A 163 12.07 -6.91 -3.23
C ARG A 163 11.23 -6.66 -4.49
N GLN A 164 11.80 -6.02 -5.52
CA GLN A 164 11.11 -5.81 -6.80
C GLN A 164 10.85 -7.15 -7.52
N ASP A 165 11.81 -8.08 -7.47
CA ASP A 165 11.67 -9.41 -8.09
C ASP A 165 10.66 -10.30 -7.33
N ASP A 166 10.78 -10.34 -6.00
CA ASP A 166 9.89 -11.13 -5.14
C ASP A 166 8.43 -10.68 -5.27
N ALA A 167 8.17 -9.38 -5.37
CA ALA A 167 6.82 -8.84 -5.48
C ALA A 167 6.08 -9.34 -6.73
N VAL A 168 6.78 -9.49 -7.86
CA VAL A 168 6.21 -10.04 -9.10
C VAL A 168 5.75 -11.48 -8.90
N HIS A 169 6.56 -12.31 -8.22
CA HIS A 169 6.22 -13.70 -7.94
C HIS A 169 5.11 -13.87 -6.90
N ILE A 170 5.09 -13.02 -5.88
CA ILE A 170 4.13 -13.12 -4.76
C ILE A 170 2.71 -12.78 -5.23
N ASN A 171 2.54 -11.80 -6.12
CA ASN A 171 1.21 -11.31 -6.50
C ASN A 171 0.31 -12.37 -7.14
N THR A 172 0.84 -13.18 -8.07
CA THR A 172 0.06 -14.21 -8.78
C THR A 172 -0.61 -15.18 -7.81
N LYS A 173 0.06 -15.51 -6.70
CA LYS A 173 -0.43 -16.47 -5.70
C LYS A 173 -1.48 -15.89 -4.74
N ARG A 174 -1.60 -14.56 -4.62
CA ARG A 174 -2.50 -13.91 -3.63
C ARG A 174 -3.98 -14.13 -3.96
N ILE A 175 -4.34 -14.01 -5.24
CA ILE A 175 -5.73 -14.20 -5.69
C ILE A 175 -6.15 -15.65 -5.52
N GLU A 176 -5.31 -16.59 -5.96
CA GLU A 176 -5.54 -18.03 -5.83
C GLU A 176 -5.76 -18.42 -4.37
N LYS A 177 -4.89 -17.95 -3.46
CA LYS A 177 -5.01 -18.19 -2.03
C LYS A 177 -6.32 -17.64 -1.45
N ALA A 178 -6.72 -16.42 -1.82
CA ALA A 178 -7.97 -15.84 -1.34
C ALA A 178 -9.21 -16.63 -1.80
N ILE A 179 -9.19 -17.15 -3.03
CA ILE A 179 -10.26 -18.03 -3.56
C ILE A 179 -10.25 -19.38 -2.83
N GLU A 180 -9.07 -19.98 -2.63
CA GLU A 180 -8.91 -21.26 -1.92
C GLU A 180 -9.44 -21.17 -0.47
N GLU A 181 -9.10 -20.10 0.25
CA GLU A 181 -9.59 -19.82 1.61
C GLU A 181 -11.12 -19.67 1.64
N GLY A 182 -11.71 -19.00 0.65
CA GLY A 182 -13.17 -18.91 0.50
C GLY A 182 -13.82 -20.27 0.27
N ASN A 183 -13.25 -21.08 -0.62
CA ASN A 183 -13.74 -22.42 -0.93
C ASN A 183 -13.70 -23.35 0.29
N LYS A 184 -12.63 -23.28 1.11
CA LYS A 184 -12.54 -24.02 2.38
C LYS A 184 -13.67 -23.67 3.36
N GLN A 185 -14.28 -22.49 3.21
CA GLN A 185 -15.41 -22.04 4.01
C GLN A 185 -16.78 -22.20 3.30
N ASN A 186 -16.82 -22.95 2.20
CA ASN A 186 -18.00 -23.14 1.34
C ASN A 186 -18.52 -21.86 0.63
N TYR A 187 -17.67 -20.85 0.46
CA TYR A 187 -17.98 -19.66 -0.33
C TYR A 187 -17.21 -19.69 -1.65
N ASN A 188 -17.90 -20.09 -2.73
CA ASN A 188 -17.30 -20.14 -4.07
C ASN A 188 -17.41 -18.77 -4.76
N VAL A 189 -16.25 -18.12 -4.98
CA VAL A 189 -16.17 -16.80 -5.60
C VAL A 189 -15.87 -16.92 -7.09
N ASP A 190 -16.81 -16.48 -7.92
CA ASP A 190 -16.63 -16.32 -9.37
C ASP A 190 -16.54 -14.82 -9.72
N LEU A 191 -15.31 -14.30 -9.79
CA LEU A 191 -15.05 -12.90 -10.11
C LEU A 191 -15.58 -12.50 -11.51
N ALA A 192 -15.65 -13.44 -12.46
CA ALA A 192 -16.22 -13.17 -13.77
C ALA A 192 -17.72 -12.91 -13.70
N LYS A 193 -18.46 -13.66 -12.87
CA LYS A 193 -19.89 -13.38 -12.61
C LYS A 193 -20.10 -12.04 -11.90
N VAL A 194 -19.28 -11.74 -10.89
CA VAL A 194 -19.33 -10.46 -10.17
C VAL A 194 -19.09 -9.29 -11.14
N ASN A 195 -18.08 -9.39 -12.01
CA ASN A 195 -17.76 -8.35 -12.99
C ASN A 195 -18.81 -8.18 -14.11
N ARG A 196 -19.68 -9.19 -14.33
CA ARG A 196 -20.80 -9.09 -15.29
C ARG A 196 -22.05 -8.47 -14.66
N ASP A 197 -22.11 -8.32 -13.35
CA ASP A 197 -23.22 -7.65 -12.67
C ASP A 197 -23.22 -6.15 -13.00
N GLY A 198 -24.29 -5.67 -13.63
CA GLY A 198 -24.34 -4.30 -14.16
C GLY A 198 -24.23 -3.21 -13.08
N LYS A 199 -24.86 -3.42 -11.92
CA LYS A 199 -24.82 -2.45 -10.82
C LYS A 199 -23.44 -2.41 -10.17
N PHE A 200 -22.83 -3.57 -9.91
CA PHE A 200 -21.47 -3.65 -9.41
C PHE A 200 -20.48 -3.01 -10.39
N LYS A 201 -20.51 -3.41 -11.67
CA LYS A 201 -19.60 -2.91 -12.70
C LYS A 201 -19.67 -1.40 -12.85
N SER A 202 -20.88 -0.82 -12.89
CA SER A 202 -21.05 0.63 -12.99
C SER A 202 -20.47 1.39 -11.78
N GLN A 203 -20.73 0.91 -10.55
CA GLN A 203 -20.12 1.51 -9.36
C GLN A 203 -18.60 1.36 -9.36
N PHE A 204 -18.10 0.18 -9.73
CA PHE A 204 -16.67 -0.12 -9.79
C PHE A 204 -15.96 0.80 -10.78
N ASP A 205 -16.47 0.92 -12.01
CA ASP A 205 -15.89 1.79 -13.03
C ASP A 205 -15.91 3.26 -12.62
N ASN A 206 -16.98 3.71 -11.97
CA ASN A 206 -17.10 5.09 -11.46
C ASN A 206 -16.02 5.42 -10.41
N TYR A 207 -15.60 4.45 -9.60
CA TYR A 207 -14.65 4.68 -8.52
C TYR A 207 -13.20 4.31 -8.84
N TYR A 208 -12.97 3.43 -9.82
CA TYR A 208 -11.65 2.90 -10.13
C TYR A 208 -11.22 3.10 -11.59
N GLY A 209 -12.05 3.73 -12.43
CA GLY A 209 -11.72 4.02 -13.82
C GLY A 209 -10.54 4.97 -14.01
N ASP A 210 -10.20 5.76 -12.99
CA ASP A 210 -9.09 6.71 -12.98
C ASP A 210 -7.73 6.07 -12.65
N LEU A 211 -7.68 4.78 -12.27
CA LEU A 211 -6.42 4.09 -11.97
C LEU A 211 -5.50 3.96 -13.20
N ASP A 212 -6.04 4.13 -14.40
CA ASP A 212 -5.31 4.11 -15.67
C ASP A 212 -4.90 5.52 -16.17
N GLN A 213 -5.12 6.57 -15.36
CA GLN A 213 -4.75 7.94 -15.75
C GLN A 213 -3.23 8.16 -15.82
N PHE A 214 -2.44 7.33 -15.15
CA PHE A 214 -0.99 7.42 -15.15
C PHE A 214 -0.36 6.52 -16.20
N LYS A 215 0.80 6.94 -16.72
CA LYS A 215 1.64 6.07 -17.53
C LYS A 215 1.96 4.80 -16.74
N ALA A 216 1.64 3.65 -17.33
CA ALA A 216 1.86 2.37 -16.69
C ALA A 216 3.37 2.10 -16.54
N TYR A 217 3.81 1.95 -15.29
CA TYR A 217 5.09 1.33 -15.00
C TYR A 217 4.97 -0.19 -15.01
N ALA A 218 6.11 -0.86 -15.15
CA ALA A 218 6.20 -2.27 -14.80
C ALA A 218 5.74 -2.46 -13.34
N VAL A 219 5.05 -3.57 -13.11
CA VAL A 219 4.45 -3.89 -11.83
C VAL A 219 5.55 -4.07 -10.77
N TYR A 220 5.39 -3.41 -9.61
CA TYR A 220 6.33 -3.42 -8.48
C TYR A 220 7.73 -2.86 -8.75
N VAL A 221 7.83 -1.85 -9.59
CA VAL A 221 9.09 -1.18 -9.90
C VAL A 221 8.99 0.30 -9.60
N ASN A 222 10.03 0.87 -8.99
CA ASN A 222 10.17 2.32 -8.83
C ASN A 222 11.34 2.83 -9.70
N PRO A 223 11.07 3.67 -10.72
CA PRO A 223 12.13 4.24 -11.57
C PRO A 223 13.25 4.94 -10.79
N LEU A 224 12.94 5.63 -9.69
CA LEU A 224 13.95 6.27 -8.84
C LEU A 224 14.91 5.24 -8.26
N THR A 225 14.38 4.18 -7.64
CA THR A 225 15.19 3.10 -7.06
C THR A 225 16.08 2.44 -8.10
N VAL A 226 15.54 2.13 -9.28
CA VAL A 226 16.32 1.48 -10.35
C VAL A 226 17.39 2.42 -10.91
N TYR A 227 17.10 3.72 -11.04
CA TYR A 227 18.10 4.70 -11.48
C TYR A 227 19.22 4.87 -10.46
N LEU A 228 18.89 4.96 -9.17
CA LEU A 228 19.88 5.04 -8.09
C LEU A 228 20.74 3.78 -8.00
N ASP A 229 20.16 2.60 -8.21
CA ASP A 229 20.91 1.34 -8.37
C ASP A 229 21.91 1.46 -9.53
N GLY A 230 21.45 1.90 -10.70
CA GLY A 230 22.31 2.10 -11.87
C GLY A 230 23.47 3.06 -11.60
N LEU A 231 23.18 4.19 -10.97
CA LEU A 231 24.17 5.21 -10.61
C LEU A 231 25.17 4.69 -9.57
N TYR A 232 24.69 3.97 -8.55
CA TYR A 232 25.54 3.36 -7.53
C TYR A 232 26.54 2.39 -8.17
N PHE A 233 26.06 1.44 -8.98
CA PHE A 233 26.92 0.44 -9.62
C PHE A 233 27.78 0.98 -10.76
N MET A 234 27.49 2.18 -11.29
CA MET A 234 28.41 2.91 -12.18
C MET A 234 29.57 3.53 -11.40
N THR A 235 29.27 4.15 -10.27
CA THR A 235 30.22 4.99 -9.51
C THR A 235 31.07 4.22 -8.49
N HIS A 236 30.55 3.09 -8.02
CA HIS A 236 31.19 2.22 -7.01
C HIS A 236 31.41 0.80 -7.55
N ALA A 237 31.62 0.67 -8.86
CA ALA A 237 31.87 -0.63 -9.48
C ALA A 237 33.14 -1.28 -8.93
N THR A 238 33.03 -2.54 -8.54
CA THR A 238 34.19 -3.38 -8.16
C THR A 238 34.67 -4.28 -9.30
N GLY A 239 33.91 -4.35 -10.41
CA GLY A 239 34.25 -5.13 -11.59
C GLY A 239 33.21 -5.04 -12.70
N GLY A 240 33.43 -5.76 -13.79
CA GLY A 240 32.59 -5.70 -14.99
C GLY A 240 31.12 -6.09 -14.77
N SER A 241 30.82 -6.97 -13.81
CA SER A 241 29.45 -7.33 -13.45
C SER A 241 28.65 -6.16 -12.87
N ASP A 242 29.30 -5.25 -12.16
CA ASP A 242 28.66 -4.07 -11.60
C ASP A 242 28.33 -3.06 -12.70
N LEU A 243 29.27 -2.84 -13.64
CA LEU A 243 29.04 -1.99 -14.81
C LEU A 243 27.93 -2.56 -15.72
N GLU A 244 27.87 -3.89 -15.86
CA GLU A 244 26.78 -4.58 -16.55
C GLU A 244 25.42 -4.35 -15.87
N ARG A 245 25.37 -4.48 -14.54
CA ARG A 245 24.16 -4.18 -13.76
C ARG A 245 23.75 -2.73 -13.94
N SER A 246 24.70 -1.81 -13.86
CA SER A 246 24.46 -0.38 -14.06
C SER A 246 23.78 -0.12 -15.41
N ARG A 247 24.32 -0.71 -16.49
CA ARG A 247 23.74 -0.58 -17.84
C ARG A 247 22.30 -1.09 -17.89
N LYS A 248 22.06 -2.30 -17.37
CA LYS A 248 20.72 -2.90 -17.31
C LYS A 248 19.74 -2.05 -16.51
N SER A 249 20.18 -1.46 -15.42
CA SER A 249 19.36 -0.56 -14.61
C SER A 249 18.99 0.70 -15.40
N PHE A 250 19.92 1.35 -16.10
CA PHE A 250 19.58 2.49 -16.97
C PHE A 250 18.66 2.13 -18.14
N GLU A 251 18.90 1.00 -18.82
CA GLU A 251 18.03 0.48 -19.87
C GLU A 251 16.60 0.22 -19.35
N ARG A 252 16.49 -0.39 -18.17
CA ARG A 252 15.21 -0.64 -17.50
C ARG A 252 14.49 0.66 -17.17
N VAL A 253 15.19 1.69 -16.70
CA VAL A 253 14.58 3.01 -16.43
C VAL A 253 14.06 3.65 -17.70
N LEU A 254 14.84 3.67 -18.79
CA LEU A 254 14.40 4.18 -20.09
C LEU A 254 13.20 3.38 -20.63
N GLY A 255 13.16 2.07 -20.41
CA GLY A 255 11.99 1.24 -20.74
C GLY A 255 10.73 1.62 -19.96
N MET A 256 10.87 2.12 -18.73
CA MET A 256 9.74 2.57 -17.90
C MET A 256 9.27 3.98 -18.24
N ILE A 257 10.20 4.94 -18.31
CA ILE A 257 9.86 6.36 -18.36
C ILE A 257 9.92 6.94 -19.77
N GLY A 258 10.55 6.25 -20.72
CA GLY A 258 10.79 6.74 -22.07
C GLY A 258 12.11 7.52 -22.17
N GLU A 259 12.23 8.37 -23.20
CA GLU A 259 13.43 9.18 -23.42
C GLU A 259 13.71 10.13 -22.24
N ASN A 260 14.97 10.13 -21.79
CA ASN A 260 15.48 11.04 -20.78
C ASN A 260 16.93 11.40 -21.11
N LYS A 261 17.20 12.68 -21.42
CA LYS A 261 18.53 13.13 -21.87
C LYS A 261 19.64 12.90 -20.82
N TYR A 262 19.32 12.97 -19.53
CA TYR A 262 20.31 12.78 -18.46
C TYR A 262 20.70 11.31 -18.32
N ILE A 263 19.73 10.40 -18.39
CA ILE A 263 20.03 8.95 -18.37
C ILE A 263 20.83 8.53 -19.61
N ARG A 264 20.55 9.13 -20.78
CA ARG A 264 21.36 8.91 -21.99
C ARG A 264 22.81 9.36 -21.78
N GLN A 265 23.01 10.53 -21.18
CA GLN A 265 24.34 11.03 -20.82
C GLN A 265 25.06 10.12 -19.80
N ASP A 266 24.32 9.54 -18.85
CA ASP A 266 24.88 8.57 -17.90
C ASP A 266 25.27 7.26 -18.59
N MET A 267 24.51 6.80 -19.58
CA MET A 267 24.89 5.64 -20.40
C MET A 267 26.16 5.90 -21.23
N GLU A 268 26.31 7.10 -21.78
CA GLU A 268 27.56 7.50 -22.46
C GLU A 268 28.74 7.54 -21.49
N THR A 269 28.52 8.07 -20.29
CA THR A 269 29.51 8.08 -19.21
C THR A 269 29.89 6.65 -18.82
N LEU A 270 28.92 5.76 -18.65
CA LEU A 270 29.15 4.35 -18.36
C LEU A 270 29.99 3.67 -19.44
N GLN A 271 29.74 3.96 -20.73
CA GLN A 271 30.55 3.44 -21.82
C GLN A 271 32.01 3.91 -21.75
N GLN A 272 32.24 5.14 -21.30
CA GLN A 272 33.60 5.65 -21.06
C GLN A 272 34.27 4.93 -19.88
N VAL A 273 33.53 4.67 -18.80
CA VAL A 273 34.01 3.91 -17.62
C VAL A 273 34.39 2.48 -18.00
N VAL A 274 33.55 1.80 -18.79
CA VAL A 274 33.85 0.47 -19.33
C VAL A 274 35.16 0.47 -20.12
N ASN A 275 35.48 1.58 -20.80
CA ASN A 275 36.71 1.77 -21.56
C ASN A 275 37.88 2.29 -20.69
N GLY A 276 37.77 2.26 -19.36
CA GLY A 276 38.82 2.65 -18.41
C GLY A 276 38.98 4.15 -18.19
N LYS A 277 38.05 4.99 -18.68
CA LYS A 277 38.08 6.43 -18.42
C LYS A 277 37.44 6.74 -17.06
N PRO A 278 37.98 7.69 -16.29
CA PRO A 278 37.36 8.10 -15.04
C PRO A 278 36.04 8.84 -15.28
N ILE A 279 35.15 8.79 -14.29
CA ILE A 279 33.93 9.62 -14.27
C ILE A 279 34.35 11.06 -13.97
N SER A 280 33.88 12.02 -14.77
CA SER A 280 34.10 13.44 -14.50
C SER A 280 33.35 13.87 -13.24
N ALA A 281 33.90 14.84 -12.49
CA ALA A 281 33.24 15.38 -11.30
C ALA A 281 31.81 15.84 -11.64
N THR A 282 30.82 15.18 -11.07
CA THR A 282 29.40 15.33 -11.43
C THR A 282 28.56 15.40 -10.16
N THR A 283 27.65 16.37 -10.08
CA THR A 283 26.66 16.49 -9.01
C THR A 283 25.29 16.13 -9.57
N TYR A 284 24.69 15.08 -9.02
CA TYR A 284 23.31 14.70 -9.32
C TYR A 284 22.37 15.43 -8.36
N VAL A 285 21.31 16.03 -8.89
CA VAL A 285 20.29 16.73 -8.10
C VAL A 285 18.99 15.94 -8.21
N PHE A 286 18.54 15.41 -7.07
CA PHE A 286 17.24 14.76 -6.94
C PHE A 286 16.35 15.62 -6.06
N PHE A 287 15.07 15.69 -6.42
CA PHE A 287 14.07 16.45 -5.69
C PHE A 287 12.80 15.60 -5.56
N GLU A 288 12.39 15.37 -4.33
CA GLU A 288 11.14 14.69 -3.98
C GLU A 288 10.13 15.73 -3.50
N THR A 289 8.90 15.65 -3.97
CA THR A 289 7.85 16.62 -3.66
C THR A 289 6.47 15.99 -3.67
N GLY A 290 5.56 16.60 -2.91
CA GLY A 290 4.25 16.05 -2.64
C GLY A 290 4.26 14.96 -1.58
N GLN A 291 3.14 14.25 -1.48
CA GLN A 291 2.91 13.15 -0.56
C GLN A 291 2.21 12.02 -1.31
N SER A 292 2.35 10.79 -0.83
CA SER A 292 1.68 9.63 -1.44
C SER A 292 0.14 9.75 -1.41
N PRO A 293 -0.57 9.01 -2.26
CA PRO A 293 -2.03 9.01 -2.25
C PRO A 293 -2.60 8.58 -0.91
N GLU A 294 -3.70 9.20 -0.51
CA GLU A 294 -4.49 8.74 0.62
C GLU A 294 -5.36 7.55 0.22
N ARG A 295 -5.70 6.70 1.19
CA ARG A 295 -6.78 5.73 1.04
C ARG A 295 -8.02 6.25 1.74
N GLU A 296 -9.04 6.58 0.95
CA GLU A 296 -10.37 6.88 1.43
C GLU A 296 -11.28 5.65 1.35
N GLN A 297 -12.40 5.70 2.06
CA GLN A 297 -13.39 4.62 2.05
C GLN A 297 -14.60 5.03 1.22
N ILE A 298 -14.97 4.15 0.29
CA ILE A 298 -16.20 4.24 -0.48
C ILE A 298 -17.11 3.06 -0.17
N ARG A 299 -18.38 3.18 -0.53
CA ARG A 299 -19.35 2.08 -0.44
C ARG A 299 -19.64 1.54 -1.85
N ILE A 300 -19.55 0.22 -1.99
CA ILE A 300 -19.98 -0.50 -3.19
C ILE A 300 -20.98 -1.57 -2.76
N ASP A 301 -22.12 -1.63 -3.43
CA ASP A 301 -23.10 -2.70 -3.21
C ASP A 301 -22.68 -3.99 -3.94
N LEU A 302 -22.46 -5.06 -3.18
CA LEU A 302 -22.01 -6.36 -3.68
C LEU A 302 -23.18 -7.31 -4.00
N PRO A 303 -23.18 -7.98 -5.15
CA PRO A 303 -24.22 -8.93 -5.55
C PRO A 303 -24.08 -10.27 -4.80
N LEU A 304 -24.38 -10.30 -3.50
CA LEU A 304 -24.16 -11.51 -2.68
C LEU A 304 -24.98 -12.73 -3.11
N PHE A 305 -26.08 -12.55 -3.84
CA PHE A 305 -26.87 -13.63 -4.42
C PHE A 305 -26.06 -14.56 -5.33
N ILE A 306 -24.92 -14.09 -5.85
CA ILE A 306 -23.99 -14.89 -6.66
C ILE A 306 -23.27 -15.96 -5.82
N ILE A 307 -23.07 -15.71 -4.52
CA ILE A 307 -22.34 -16.61 -3.61
C ILE A 307 -23.27 -17.25 -2.58
N THR A 308 -24.25 -16.51 -2.08
CA THR A 308 -25.22 -16.97 -1.09
C THR A 308 -26.63 -16.77 -1.64
N PRO A 309 -27.28 -17.84 -2.15
CA PRO A 309 -28.62 -17.75 -2.72
C PRO A 309 -29.62 -17.08 -1.77
N GLY A 310 -30.43 -16.17 -2.31
CA GLY A 310 -31.45 -15.45 -1.54
C GLY A 310 -30.96 -14.20 -0.80
N VAL A 311 -29.65 -13.94 -0.76
CA VAL A 311 -29.10 -12.70 -0.18
C VAL A 311 -29.03 -11.61 -1.25
N PRO A 312 -29.69 -10.45 -1.10
CA PRO A 312 -29.67 -9.38 -2.09
C PRO A 312 -28.32 -8.64 -2.08
N TYR A 313 -28.27 -7.49 -2.74
CA TYR A 313 -27.09 -6.62 -2.64
C TYR A 313 -26.81 -6.20 -1.19
N VAL A 314 -25.54 -6.27 -0.80
CA VAL A 314 -25.07 -5.78 0.51
C VAL A 314 -23.98 -4.74 0.30
N GLY A 315 -24.17 -3.58 0.92
CA GLY A 315 -23.17 -2.51 0.90
C GLY A 315 -21.93 -2.92 1.67
N ALA A 316 -20.77 -2.88 1.01
CA ALA A 316 -19.48 -3.12 1.62
C ALA A 316 -18.55 -1.91 1.44
N ALA A 317 -17.66 -1.75 2.40
CA ALA A 317 -16.62 -0.73 2.39
C ALA A 317 -15.47 -1.18 1.50
N PHE A 318 -15.05 -0.31 0.59
CA PHE A 318 -13.88 -0.53 -0.25
C PHE A 318 -12.89 0.64 -0.13
N PRO A 319 -11.58 0.39 -0.22
CA PRO A 319 -10.60 1.45 -0.32
C PRO A 319 -10.67 2.10 -1.70
N LYS A 320 -10.40 3.40 -1.78
CA LYS A 320 -10.17 4.16 -3.01
C LYS A 320 -8.95 5.06 -2.81
N LEU A 321 -8.13 5.18 -3.85
CA LEU A 321 -7.01 6.12 -3.83
C LEU A 321 -7.53 7.54 -4.03
N LYS A 322 -7.04 8.47 -3.22
CA LYS A 322 -7.27 9.90 -3.35
C LYS A 322 -5.92 10.59 -3.52
N TYR A 323 -5.67 11.06 -4.73
CA TYR A 323 -4.44 11.74 -5.11
C TYR A 323 -4.39 13.14 -4.51
N ARG A 324 -3.18 13.62 -4.24
CA ARG A 324 -2.93 14.95 -3.67
C ARG A 324 -2.41 15.86 -4.78
N SER A 325 -2.95 17.07 -4.88
CA SER A 325 -2.52 18.08 -5.85
C SER A 325 -1.51 19.07 -5.28
N ASP A 326 -1.20 18.98 -3.99
CA ASP A 326 -0.25 19.85 -3.31
C ASP A 326 1.17 19.30 -3.47
N TYR A 327 1.83 19.71 -4.55
CA TYR A 327 3.22 19.39 -4.84
C TYR A 327 3.84 20.42 -5.79
N ILE A 328 5.17 20.49 -5.81
CA ILE A 328 5.91 21.34 -6.74
C ILE A 328 6.07 20.57 -8.06
N SER A 329 5.33 20.97 -9.09
CA SER A 329 5.28 20.21 -10.36
C SER A 329 6.46 20.45 -11.31
N ALA A 330 7.25 21.50 -11.08
CA ALA A 330 8.43 21.82 -11.87
C ALA A 330 9.49 22.50 -11.01
N LEU A 331 10.76 22.18 -11.27
CA LEU A 331 11.91 22.81 -10.64
C LEU A 331 12.94 23.17 -11.71
N ASN A 332 13.51 24.36 -11.64
CA ASN A 332 14.62 24.79 -12.48
C ASN A 332 15.91 24.79 -11.67
N ILE A 333 16.95 24.13 -12.17
CA ILE A 333 18.29 24.11 -11.56
C ILE A 333 19.16 25.11 -12.32
N SER A 334 19.77 26.06 -11.59
CA SER A 334 20.70 27.03 -12.16
C SER A 334 22.13 26.80 -11.70
N TYR A 335 23.06 26.73 -12.63
CA TYR A 335 24.49 26.50 -12.38
C TYR A 335 25.34 27.11 -13.50
N SER A 336 26.44 27.78 -13.16
CA SER A 336 27.40 28.35 -14.13
C SER A 336 26.76 29.16 -15.27
N GLY A 337 25.72 29.95 -14.96
CA GLY A 337 24.99 30.78 -15.94
C GLY A 337 24.01 30.01 -16.84
N LYS A 338 23.84 28.69 -16.64
CA LYS A 338 22.82 27.86 -17.29
C LYS A 338 21.64 27.63 -16.35
N THR A 339 20.46 27.46 -16.93
CA THR A 339 19.26 27.03 -16.22
C THR A 339 18.63 25.88 -16.98
N GLU A 340 18.37 24.78 -16.31
CA GLU A 340 17.72 23.61 -16.89
C GLU A 340 16.53 23.17 -16.03
N ALA A 341 15.47 22.67 -16.67
CA ALA A 341 14.34 22.08 -15.97
C ALA A 341 14.66 20.66 -15.49
N ALA A 342 14.27 20.35 -14.25
CA ALA A 342 14.25 18.98 -13.76
C ALA A 342 13.28 18.13 -14.59
N LEU A 343 13.65 16.88 -14.85
CA LEU A 343 12.79 15.91 -15.55
C LEU A 343 12.19 14.93 -14.54
N LEU A 344 10.91 14.60 -14.73
CA LEU A 344 10.22 13.61 -13.91
C LEU A 344 10.89 12.24 -14.07
N LEU A 345 11.51 11.76 -12.99
CA LEU A 345 12.13 10.43 -12.94
C LEU A 345 11.15 9.37 -12.47
N SER A 346 10.38 9.63 -11.40
CA SER A 346 9.43 8.68 -10.83
C SER A 346 8.16 9.38 -10.38
N ASN A 347 7.01 8.82 -10.71
CA ASN A 347 5.71 9.23 -10.21
C ASN A 347 5.20 8.20 -9.19
N MET A 348 5.21 8.55 -7.90
CA MET A 348 4.75 7.64 -6.85
C MET A 348 3.25 7.36 -6.90
N ASP A 349 2.42 8.28 -7.39
CA ASP A 349 1.00 8.02 -7.62
C ASP A 349 0.81 6.90 -8.64
N ALA A 350 1.62 6.88 -9.70
CA ALA A 350 1.60 5.82 -10.70
C ALA A 350 2.06 4.47 -10.13
N VAL A 351 3.12 4.46 -9.30
CA VAL A 351 3.60 3.25 -8.62
C VAL A 351 2.52 2.68 -7.70
N VAL A 352 1.93 3.52 -6.84
CA VAL A 352 0.90 3.11 -5.87
C VAL A 352 -0.39 2.70 -6.59
N ALA A 353 -0.82 3.43 -7.61
CA ALA A 353 -2.01 3.10 -8.41
C ALA A 353 -1.85 1.75 -9.11
N ARG A 354 -0.67 1.47 -9.66
CA ARG A 354 -0.38 0.21 -10.35
C ARG A 354 -0.46 -0.99 -9.41
N GLU A 355 0.17 -0.90 -8.24
CA GLU A 355 0.08 -1.95 -7.21
C GLU A 355 -1.35 -2.08 -6.67
N PHE A 356 -2.02 -0.96 -6.40
CA PHE A 356 -3.41 -0.96 -5.91
C PHE A 356 -4.37 -1.64 -6.91
N LYS A 357 -4.23 -1.35 -8.21
CA LYS A 357 -5.02 -1.99 -9.27
C LYS A 357 -4.80 -3.51 -9.32
N ASN A 358 -3.58 -3.97 -9.09
CA ASN A 358 -3.27 -5.40 -9.02
C ASN A 358 -3.87 -6.08 -7.79
N GLU A 359 -4.03 -5.36 -6.68
CA GLU A 359 -4.61 -5.87 -5.44
C GLU A 359 -6.15 -5.89 -5.45
N LEU A 360 -6.80 -5.10 -6.31
CA LEU A 360 -8.27 -4.98 -6.36
C LEU A 360 -9.00 -6.34 -6.46
N PRO A 361 -8.61 -7.31 -7.31
CA PRO A 361 -9.26 -8.62 -7.36
C PRO A 361 -9.21 -9.37 -6.02
N THR A 362 -8.09 -9.29 -5.30
CA THR A 362 -7.93 -9.88 -3.96
C THR A 362 -8.82 -9.16 -2.94
N ILE A 363 -8.87 -7.82 -2.99
CA ILE A 363 -9.72 -6.99 -2.13
C ILE A 363 -11.20 -7.34 -2.34
N ILE A 364 -11.65 -7.43 -3.60
CA ILE A 364 -13.03 -7.80 -3.96
C ILE A 364 -13.35 -9.20 -3.41
N THR A 365 -12.50 -10.19 -3.69
CA THR A 365 -12.68 -11.58 -3.23
C THR A 365 -12.84 -11.65 -1.71
N LYS A 366 -11.90 -11.08 -0.95
CA LYS A 366 -11.93 -11.08 0.52
C LYS A 366 -13.16 -10.36 1.06
N THR A 367 -13.52 -9.21 0.48
CA THR A 367 -14.67 -8.42 0.92
C THR A 367 -15.99 -9.15 0.64
N LEU A 368 -16.08 -9.85 -0.49
CA LEU A 368 -17.25 -10.63 -0.88
C LEU A 368 -17.46 -11.83 0.05
N ILE A 369 -16.40 -12.58 0.35
CA ILE A 369 -16.43 -13.70 1.32
C ILE A 369 -16.82 -13.19 2.70
N ALA A 370 -16.17 -12.13 3.21
CA ALA A 370 -16.48 -11.57 4.52
C ALA A 370 -17.93 -11.06 4.60
N SER A 371 -18.43 -10.44 3.53
CA SER A 371 -19.82 -9.96 3.45
C SER A 371 -20.81 -11.12 3.43
N ALA A 372 -20.49 -12.21 2.73
CA ALA A 372 -21.30 -13.42 2.68
C ALA A 372 -21.37 -14.12 4.05
N ILE A 373 -20.24 -14.25 4.76
CA ILE A 373 -20.19 -14.78 6.14
C ILE A 373 -21.10 -13.96 7.07
N LYS A 374 -20.98 -12.62 7.01
CA LYS A 374 -21.77 -11.72 7.85
C LYS A 374 -23.26 -11.77 7.52
N ALA A 375 -23.59 -11.84 6.23
CA ALA A 375 -24.98 -11.99 5.79
C ALA A 375 -25.55 -13.35 6.21
N GLY A 376 -24.82 -14.45 6.04
CA GLY A 376 -25.24 -15.79 6.45
C GLY A 376 -25.50 -15.89 7.95
N ALA A 377 -24.64 -15.29 8.79
CA ALA A 377 -24.87 -15.21 10.23
C ALA A 377 -26.17 -14.44 10.58
N THR A 378 -26.42 -13.34 9.87
CA THR A 378 -27.60 -12.49 10.09
C THR A 378 -28.90 -13.16 9.61
N TYR A 379 -28.89 -13.79 8.43
CA TYR A 379 -30.03 -14.51 7.87
C TYR A 379 -30.33 -15.81 8.64
N GLY A 380 -29.30 -16.55 9.07
CA GLY A 380 -29.46 -17.73 9.92
C GLY A 380 -30.08 -17.38 11.29
N ALA A 381 -29.63 -16.28 11.90
CA ALA A 381 -30.23 -15.77 13.14
C ALA A 381 -31.69 -15.33 12.95
N TYR A 382 -32.02 -14.68 11.83
CA TYR A 382 -33.39 -14.27 11.50
C TYR A 382 -34.32 -15.47 11.26
N ALA A 383 -33.89 -16.45 10.46
CA ALA A 383 -34.66 -17.66 10.19
C ALA A 383 -34.89 -18.52 11.45
N GLY A 384 -33.88 -18.60 12.33
CA GLY A 384 -33.99 -19.26 13.64
C GLY A 384 -34.97 -18.58 14.59
N ALA A 385 -34.96 -17.24 14.63
CA ALA A 385 -35.91 -16.47 15.44
C ALA A 385 -37.36 -16.59 14.93
N THR A 386 -37.57 -16.58 13.61
CA THR A 386 -38.91 -16.74 13.01
C THR A 386 -39.45 -18.18 13.11
N ASN A 387 -38.60 -19.20 13.09
CA ASN A 387 -39.01 -20.60 13.27
C ASN A 387 -39.18 -20.99 14.75
N GLY A 388 -38.44 -20.37 15.67
CA GLY A 388 -38.63 -20.56 17.12
C GLY A 388 -39.97 -20.00 17.62
N GLY A 389 -40.47 -18.92 17.02
CA GLY A 389 -41.79 -18.35 17.32
C GLY A 389 -42.98 -19.19 16.84
N ARG A 390 -42.75 -20.15 15.94
CA ARG A 390 -43.80 -21.02 15.36
C ARG A 390 -43.98 -22.36 16.09
N LYS A 391 -43.12 -22.67 17.07
CA LYS A 391 -43.23 -23.88 17.91
C LYS A 391 -43.90 -23.64 19.27
N ASN A 392 -44.26 -22.40 19.60
CA ASN A 392 -44.93 -22.02 20.86
C ASN A 392 -46.30 -21.34 20.64
N SER A 393 -46.97 -21.61 19.52
CA SER A 393 -48.35 -21.16 19.27
C SER A 393 -49.30 -22.33 19.16
#